data_AF-A0A7S3TGC8-F1
#
_entry.id   AF-A0A7S3TGC8-F1
#
_cell.length_a   1.000
_cell.length_b   1.000
_cell.length_c   1.000
_cell.angle_alpha   90.00
_cell.angle_beta   90.00
_cell.angle_gamma   90.00
#
_symmetry.space_group_name_H-M   'P 1'
#
loop_
_entity.id
_entity.type
_entity.pdbx_description
1 polymer ?
#
loop_
_entity_poly.entity_id
_entity_poly.type
_entity_poly.pdbx_seq_one_letter_code
_entity_poly.pdbx_strand_id
1 'polypeptide(L)'
;HLADQALVHQGKLERLRGVRVGVDAVFWLRSIQALKDPFADALGGIPPGIFGFVDKELEQFRRYDITPLFVFQGVAPGPQHSMFVSRMDQQMELAWTYLAKGQKSEAQKCFAVSTSRINGDFVYFIFHHLRHKGYECLQAPYFAGAQLAHFAEQGVVSTVFGPPGLLLYGVPSVVIHVNFSQLTFDWVDLDSVLQKWQITRDQFVDACMLAGTEYCLTYPYLNLGHFQPAAPGRFNFDAAVYIIKQAPLINWMQTFPTEDMKNDHVDGYCICKVLVQNSPVLHLQDHVIRPLGAGGPGCPPPQVP
;
A
#
# COMPACT_ATOMS: atom_id res chain seq x y z
N HIS A 1 8.47 11.62 -3.90
CA HIS A 1 7.46 12.67 -3.67
C HIS A 1 7.30 13.04 -2.20
N LEU A 2 6.80 12.16 -1.31
CA LEU A 2 6.69 12.51 0.14
C LEU A 2 8.04 12.92 0.75
N ALA A 3 9.11 12.19 0.44
CA ALA A 3 10.47 12.56 0.83
C ALA A 3 10.91 13.90 0.20
N ASP A 4 10.67 14.10 -1.10
CA ASP A 4 10.95 15.35 -1.82
C ASP A 4 10.26 16.57 -1.19
N GLN A 5 9.07 16.37 -0.60
CA GLN A 5 8.29 17.41 0.09
C GLN A 5 8.67 17.58 1.57
N ALA A 6 9.71 16.88 2.05
CA ALA A 6 10.14 16.84 3.44
C ALA A 6 9.05 16.40 4.43
N LEU A 7 8.17 15.49 4.01
CA LEU A 7 7.09 14.92 4.82
C LEU A 7 7.44 13.57 5.44
N VAL A 8 8.66 13.08 5.21
CA VAL A 8 9.19 11.89 5.87
C VAL A 8 10.01 12.34 7.07
N HIS A 9 9.56 11.94 8.25
CA HIS A 9 10.23 12.22 9.50
C HIS A 9 11.09 11.03 9.91
N GLN A 10 12.20 11.29 10.60
CA GLN A 10 13.10 10.27 11.12
C GLN A 10 13.25 10.38 12.63
N GLY A 11 13.36 9.23 13.30
CA GLY A 11 13.38 9.14 14.75
C GLY A 11 14.14 7.93 15.25
N LYS A 12 14.38 7.92 16.55
CA LYS A 12 15.14 6.86 17.22
C LYS A 12 14.25 5.63 17.44
N LEU A 13 14.78 4.45 17.12
CA LEU A 13 14.12 3.16 17.28
C LEU A 13 13.63 2.90 18.72
N GLU A 14 14.28 3.50 19.72
CA GLU A 14 13.88 3.44 21.13
C GLU A 14 12.40 3.83 21.35
N ARG A 15 11.84 4.71 20.51
CA ARG A 15 10.41 5.11 20.59
C ARG A 15 9.44 3.98 20.27
N LEU A 16 9.91 2.93 19.58
CA LEU A 16 9.12 1.73 19.25
C LEU A 16 9.28 0.63 20.30
N ARG A 17 10.12 0.81 21.32
CA ARG A 17 10.31 -0.18 22.38
C ARG A 17 9.05 -0.33 23.24
N GLY A 18 8.65 -1.57 23.49
CA GLY A 18 7.41 -1.91 24.19
C GLY A 18 6.14 -1.62 23.39
N VAL A 19 6.27 -1.22 22.12
CA VAL A 19 5.14 -0.84 21.28
C VAL A 19 4.60 -2.05 20.53
N ARG A 20 3.27 -2.16 20.51
CA ARG A 20 2.56 -3.08 19.65
C ARG A 20 2.32 -2.46 18.28
N VAL A 21 2.94 -3.03 17.26
CA VAL A 21 2.97 -2.48 15.88
C VAL A 21 2.11 -3.34 14.98
N GLY A 22 1.15 -2.74 14.29
CA GLY A 22 0.43 -3.40 13.21
C GLY A 22 1.30 -3.44 11.95
N VAL A 23 1.59 -4.62 11.42
CA VAL A 23 2.51 -4.78 10.29
C VAL A 23 1.72 -5.22 9.05
N ASP A 24 1.81 -4.45 7.96
CA ASP A 24 1.43 -4.95 6.64
C ASP A 24 2.44 -6.03 6.24
N ALA A 25 2.00 -7.30 6.31
CA ALA A 25 2.89 -8.43 6.17
C ALA A 25 3.54 -8.50 4.78
N VAL A 26 2.80 -8.18 3.72
CA VAL A 26 3.33 -8.25 2.35
C VAL A 26 4.35 -7.14 2.12
N PHE A 27 4.06 -5.92 2.60
CA PHE A 27 5.00 -4.82 2.54
C PHE A 27 6.28 -5.12 3.33
N TRP A 28 6.16 -5.63 4.55
CA TRP A 28 7.32 -6.03 5.35
C TRP A 28 8.16 -7.08 4.64
N LEU A 29 7.56 -8.15 4.11
CA LEU A 29 8.29 -9.19 3.38
C LEU A 29 9.04 -8.63 2.16
N ARG A 30 8.42 -7.70 1.41
CA ARG A 30 9.06 -7.00 0.28
C ARG A 30 10.23 -6.10 0.72
N SER A 31 10.25 -5.65 1.97
CA SER A 31 11.32 -4.80 2.52
C SER A 31 12.60 -5.58 2.84
N ILE A 32 12.50 -6.90 3.06
CA ILE A 32 13.62 -7.76 3.44
C ILE A 32 14.52 -7.99 2.23
N GLN A 33 15.72 -7.41 2.24
CA GLN A 33 16.64 -7.49 1.10
C GLN A 33 17.07 -8.92 0.79
N ALA A 34 17.22 -9.76 1.81
CA ALA A 34 17.63 -11.15 1.66
C ALA A 34 16.58 -12.04 0.95
N LEU A 35 15.33 -11.59 0.86
CA LEU A 35 14.27 -12.28 0.12
C LEU A 35 14.18 -11.84 -1.35
N LYS A 36 14.95 -10.82 -1.77
CA LYS A 36 14.95 -10.34 -3.15
C LYS A 36 15.85 -11.22 -4.01
N ASP A 37 15.24 -12.02 -4.86
CA ASP A 37 15.94 -12.79 -5.87
C ASP A 37 15.53 -12.29 -7.28
N PRO A 38 16.44 -11.61 -8.01
CA PRO A 38 16.22 -11.11 -9.37
C PRO A 38 15.85 -12.18 -10.40
N PHE A 39 15.85 -13.46 -10.06
CA PHE A 39 15.46 -14.55 -10.94
C PHE A 39 14.25 -15.33 -10.43
N ALA A 40 13.66 -14.95 -9.28
CA ALA A 40 12.52 -15.65 -8.68
C ALA A 40 11.36 -15.87 -9.66
N ASP A 41 11.05 -14.85 -10.47
CA ASP A 41 9.99 -14.93 -11.48
C ASP A 41 10.32 -15.86 -12.65
N ALA A 42 11.59 -15.93 -13.02
CA ALA A 42 12.05 -16.72 -14.17
C ALA A 42 12.25 -18.19 -13.81
N LEU A 43 12.71 -18.47 -12.59
CA LEU A 43 12.99 -19.80 -12.09
C LEU A 43 11.75 -20.47 -11.50
N GLY A 44 10.82 -19.66 -10.96
CA GLY A 44 9.73 -20.15 -10.17
C GLY A 44 10.20 -20.77 -8.84
N GLY A 45 9.33 -20.73 -7.84
CA GLY A 45 9.57 -21.39 -6.56
C GLY A 45 9.93 -20.44 -5.42
N ILE A 46 10.08 -21.05 -4.24
CA ILE A 46 10.28 -20.36 -2.97
C ILE A 46 11.79 -20.24 -2.73
N PRO A 47 12.32 -19.04 -2.39
CA PRO A 47 13.73 -18.87 -2.12
C PRO A 47 14.24 -19.85 -1.05
N PRO A 48 15.37 -20.55 -1.28
CA PRO A 48 15.94 -21.43 -0.27
C PRO A 48 16.30 -20.63 0.98
N GLY A 49 15.95 -21.15 2.15
CA GLY A 49 16.23 -20.46 3.42
C GLY A 49 15.26 -19.32 3.77
N ILE A 50 14.13 -19.19 3.07
CA ILE A 50 13.06 -18.21 3.35
C ILE A 50 12.77 -18.04 4.85
N PHE A 51 12.56 -19.15 5.58
CA PHE A 51 12.26 -19.14 7.00
C PHE A 51 13.43 -18.61 7.84
N GLY A 52 14.68 -18.91 7.44
CA GLY A 52 15.87 -18.40 8.12
C GLY A 52 16.04 -16.89 7.94
N PHE A 53 15.70 -16.35 6.77
CA PHE A 53 15.70 -14.89 6.55
C PHE A 53 14.61 -14.21 7.37
N VAL A 54 13.39 -14.76 7.36
CA VAL A 54 12.28 -14.25 8.18
C VAL A 54 12.61 -14.33 9.67
N ASP A 55 13.17 -15.44 10.14
CA ASP A 55 13.56 -15.61 11.55
C ASP A 55 14.58 -14.56 12.02
N LYS A 56 15.51 -14.13 11.16
CA LYS A 56 16.47 -13.06 11.49
C LYS A 56 15.78 -11.72 11.71
N GLU A 57 14.77 -11.39 10.91
CA GLU A 57 13.99 -10.16 11.06
C GLU A 57 13.09 -10.21 12.30
N LEU A 58 12.49 -11.37 12.57
CA LEU A 58 11.71 -11.62 13.79
C LEU A 58 12.53 -11.45 15.07
N GLU A 59 13.81 -11.85 15.03
CA GLU A 59 14.74 -11.65 16.14
C GLU A 59 15.04 -10.16 16.38
N GLN A 60 15.05 -9.32 15.34
CA GLN A 60 15.18 -7.87 15.53
C GLN A 60 13.97 -7.32 16.31
N PHE A 61 12.74 -7.68 15.94
CA PHE A 61 11.56 -7.25 16.69
C PHE A 61 11.66 -7.63 18.17
N ARG A 62 12.05 -8.88 18.48
CA ARG A 62 12.26 -9.33 19.86
C ARG A 62 13.35 -8.56 20.59
N ARG A 63 14.51 -8.38 19.96
CA ARG A 63 15.67 -7.69 20.55
C ARG A 63 15.35 -6.26 20.97
N TYR A 64 14.50 -5.58 20.20
CA TYR A 64 14.07 -4.21 20.49
C TYR A 64 12.74 -4.13 21.25
N ASP A 65 12.22 -5.27 21.72
CA ASP A 65 10.96 -5.36 22.48
C ASP A 65 9.78 -4.74 21.72
N ILE A 66 9.71 -5.00 20.42
CA ILE A 66 8.61 -4.59 19.54
C ILE A 66 7.69 -5.80 19.37
N THR A 67 6.38 -5.62 19.60
CA THR A 67 5.39 -6.69 19.46
C THR A 67 4.65 -6.55 18.12
N PRO A 68 4.98 -7.34 17.08
CA PRO A 68 4.33 -7.23 15.79
C PRO A 68 3.00 -8.01 15.75
N LEU A 69 1.96 -7.36 15.23
CA LEU A 69 0.72 -7.98 14.78
C LEU A 69 0.73 -7.98 13.25
N PHE A 70 0.96 -9.14 12.64
CA PHE A 70 1.03 -9.26 11.17
C PHE A 70 -0.37 -9.33 10.56
N VAL A 71 -0.69 -8.38 9.70
CA VAL A 71 -1.94 -8.36 8.93
C VAL A 71 -1.63 -8.70 7.48
N PHE A 72 -2.27 -9.76 7.00
CA PHE A 72 -2.15 -10.25 5.64
C PHE A 72 -3.35 -9.81 4.81
N GLN A 73 -3.09 -9.55 3.53
CA GLN A 73 -4.12 -9.23 2.55
C GLN A 73 -5.13 -10.39 2.45
N GLY A 74 -6.40 -10.03 2.40
CA GLY A 74 -7.52 -10.94 2.19
C GLY A 74 -7.88 -11.11 0.73
N VAL A 75 -9.18 -11.20 0.48
CA VAL A 75 -9.72 -11.32 -0.87
C VAL A 75 -9.55 -9.98 -1.58
N ALA A 76 -8.86 -9.98 -2.72
CA ALA A 76 -8.86 -8.82 -3.61
C ALA A 76 -10.24 -8.71 -4.29
N PRO A 77 -10.88 -7.53 -4.30
CA PRO A 77 -12.14 -7.34 -5.02
C PRO A 77 -11.96 -7.53 -6.54
N GLY A 78 -13.08 -7.64 -7.27
CA GLY A 78 -13.17 -7.95 -8.70
C GLY A 78 -12.26 -7.12 -9.63
N PRO A 79 -12.20 -7.49 -10.92
CA PRO A 79 -10.96 -7.53 -11.69
C PRO A 79 -10.11 -6.27 -11.50
N GLN A 80 -8.89 -6.48 -10.99
CA GLN A 80 -7.83 -5.48 -11.02
C GLN A 80 -7.74 -4.93 -12.45
N HIS A 81 -7.63 -3.60 -12.58
CA HIS A 81 -7.71 -2.98 -13.89
C HIS A 81 -6.69 -3.62 -14.84
N SER A 82 -7.15 -4.07 -16.02
CA SER A 82 -6.38 -4.90 -16.96
C SER A 82 -5.01 -4.30 -17.32
N MET A 83 -4.90 -2.97 -17.32
CA MET A 83 -3.64 -2.25 -17.53
C MET A 83 -2.54 -2.51 -16.48
N PHE A 84 -2.88 -2.85 -15.23
CA PHE A 84 -1.86 -3.22 -14.23
C PHE A 84 -1.32 -4.62 -14.46
N VAL A 85 -2.19 -5.55 -14.88
CA VAL A 85 -1.82 -6.92 -15.25
C VAL A 85 -0.98 -6.90 -16.54
N SER A 86 -1.41 -6.17 -17.57
CA SER A 86 -0.74 -6.14 -18.87
C SER A 86 0.65 -5.49 -18.83
N ARG A 87 0.88 -4.50 -17.95
CA ARG A 87 2.21 -3.92 -17.74
C ARG A 87 3.21 -4.93 -17.20
N MET A 88 2.78 -5.84 -16.32
CA MET A 88 3.66 -6.89 -15.80
C MET A 88 4.04 -7.90 -16.88
N ASP A 89 3.10 -8.28 -17.75
CA ASP A 89 3.35 -9.22 -18.85
C ASP A 89 4.33 -8.63 -19.87
N GLN A 90 4.14 -7.37 -20.26
CA GLN A 90 5.04 -6.66 -21.18
C GLN A 90 6.47 -6.53 -20.62
N GLN A 91 6.59 -6.26 -19.32
CA GLN A 91 7.89 -6.14 -18.68
C GLN A 91 8.63 -7.49 -18.61
N MET A 92 7.88 -8.57 -18.38
CA MET A 92 8.41 -9.93 -18.37
C MET A 92 8.86 -10.36 -19.78
N GLU A 93 8.07 -10.09 -20.81
CA GLU A 93 8.43 -10.35 -22.21
C GLU A 93 9.69 -9.57 -22.64
N LEU A 94 9.81 -8.31 -22.20
CA LEU A 94 11.01 -7.50 -22.43
C LEU A 94 12.23 -8.10 -21.73
N ALA A 95 12.09 -8.59 -20.50
CA ALA A 95 13.16 -9.24 -19.75
C ALA A 95 13.66 -10.51 -20.46
N TRP A 96 12.75 -11.34 -20.96
CA TRP A 96 13.08 -12.53 -21.76
C TRP A 96 13.78 -12.15 -23.07
N THR A 97 13.34 -11.08 -23.73
CA THR A 97 13.97 -10.57 -24.95
C THR A 97 15.42 -10.13 -24.70
N TYR A 98 15.69 -9.42 -23.60
CA TYR A 98 17.05 -9.05 -23.21
C TYR A 98 17.91 -10.27 -22.90
N LEU A 99 17.34 -11.26 -22.21
CA LEU A 99 18.04 -12.51 -21.89
C LEU A 99 18.42 -13.27 -23.16
N ALA A 100 17.49 -13.40 -24.12
CA ALA A 100 17.72 -14.05 -25.42
C ALA A 100 18.81 -13.34 -26.25
N LYS A 101 18.94 -12.01 -26.11
CA LYS A 101 20.00 -11.21 -26.75
C LYS A 101 21.34 -11.24 -26.00
N GLY A 102 21.46 -12.00 -24.92
CA GLY A 102 22.67 -12.06 -24.08
C GLY A 102 22.89 -10.83 -23.20
N GLN A 103 21.95 -9.89 -23.14
CA GLN A 103 22.04 -8.64 -22.39
C GLN A 103 21.62 -8.86 -20.92
N LYS A 104 22.44 -9.63 -20.19
CA LYS A 104 22.13 -10.10 -18.83
C LYS A 104 21.85 -8.98 -17.82
N SER A 105 22.56 -7.85 -17.89
CA SER A 105 22.38 -6.71 -16.97
C SER A 105 21.01 -6.05 -17.14
N GLU A 106 20.58 -5.80 -18.38
CA GLU A 106 19.28 -5.20 -18.67
C GLU A 106 18.12 -6.17 -18.38
N ALA A 107 18.31 -7.45 -18.71
CA ALA A 107 17.38 -8.51 -18.31
C ALA A 107 17.21 -8.53 -16.78
N GLN A 108 18.32 -8.49 -16.02
CA GLN A 108 18.29 -8.45 -14.56
C GLN A 108 17.59 -7.21 -14.01
N LYS A 109 17.70 -6.04 -14.65
CA LYS A 109 16.92 -4.84 -14.24
C LYS A 109 15.43 -5.03 -14.49
N CYS A 110 15.03 -5.55 -15.66
CA CYS A 110 13.63 -5.81 -15.97
C CYS A 110 13.03 -6.88 -15.04
N PHE A 111 13.80 -7.95 -14.78
CA PHE A 111 13.43 -8.96 -13.79
C PHE A 111 13.43 -8.37 -12.38
N ALA A 112 14.39 -7.55 -11.95
CA ALA A 112 14.44 -6.90 -10.63
C ALA A 112 13.19 -6.06 -10.31
N VAL A 113 12.62 -5.42 -11.33
CA VAL A 113 11.38 -4.64 -11.19
C VAL A 113 10.15 -5.55 -11.08
N SER A 114 10.20 -6.78 -11.60
CA SER A 114 9.15 -7.80 -11.49
C SER A 114 9.31 -8.70 -10.26
N THR A 115 10.54 -9.02 -9.85
CA THR A 115 10.96 -10.09 -8.91
C THR A 115 10.78 -9.79 -7.43
N SER A 116 9.99 -8.78 -7.10
CA SER A 116 9.48 -8.62 -5.74
C SER A 116 8.22 -9.48 -5.49
N ARG A 117 8.03 -10.56 -6.26
CA ARG A 117 6.83 -11.40 -6.17
C ARG A 117 6.88 -12.28 -4.93
N ILE A 118 6.54 -11.65 -3.81
CA ILE A 118 5.79 -12.28 -2.74
C ILE A 118 4.46 -12.75 -3.36
N ASN A 119 4.44 -14.00 -3.82
CA ASN A 119 3.27 -14.62 -4.46
C ASN A 119 2.35 -15.27 -3.40
N GLY A 120 1.21 -15.84 -3.84
CA GLY A 120 0.22 -16.44 -2.92
C GLY A 120 0.79 -17.57 -2.07
N ASP A 121 1.61 -18.45 -2.67
CA ASP A 121 2.27 -19.55 -1.96
C ASP A 121 3.24 -19.02 -0.90
N PHE A 122 4.05 -18.02 -1.26
CA PHE A 122 4.99 -17.37 -0.35
C PHE A 122 4.24 -16.81 0.87
N VAL A 123 3.16 -16.06 0.62
CA VAL A 123 2.30 -15.51 1.68
C VAL A 123 1.75 -16.61 2.58
N TYR A 124 1.24 -17.69 1.99
CA TYR A 124 0.71 -18.84 2.71
C TYR A 124 1.76 -19.47 3.64
N PHE A 125 2.95 -19.79 3.12
CA PHE A 125 4.01 -20.41 3.92
C PHE A 125 4.48 -19.51 5.06
N ILE A 126 4.64 -18.21 4.81
CA ILE A 126 5.04 -17.28 5.86
C ILE A 126 3.96 -17.11 6.91
N PHE A 127 2.69 -16.98 6.52
CA PHE A 127 1.58 -16.90 7.47
C PHE A 127 1.59 -18.07 8.46
N HIS A 128 1.73 -19.29 7.95
CA HIS A 128 1.78 -20.49 8.80
C HIS A 128 3.06 -20.59 9.63
N HIS A 129 4.21 -20.18 9.08
CA HIS A 129 5.47 -20.14 9.82
C HIS A 129 5.43 -19.17 11.01
N LEU A 130 4.90 -17.96 10.79
CA LEU A 130 4.75 -16.96 11.85
C LEU A 130 3.82 -17.46 12.97
N ARG A 131 2.68 -18.07 12.62
CA ARG A 131 1.76 -18.67 13.59
C ARG A 131 2.41 -19.81 14.37
N HIS A 132 3.15 -20.68 13.70
CA HIS A 132 3.89 -21.77 14.36
C HIS A 132 4.94 -21.23 15.36
N LYS A 133 5.56 -20.09 15.05
CA LYS A 133 6.51 -19.39 15.94
C LYS A 133 5.83 -18.61 17.09
N GLY A 134 4.50 -18.62 17.16
CA GLY A 134 3.72 -17.94 18.20
C GLY A 134 3.46 -16.45 17.96
N TYR A 135 3.68 -15.94 16.74
CA TYR A 135 3.36 -14.55 16.41
C TYR A 135 1.88 -14.37 16.09
N GLU A 136 1.35 -13.20 16.45
CA GLU A 136 -0.02 -12.83 16.14
C GLU A 136 -0.15 -12.50 14.66
N CYS A 137 -0.99 -13.26 13.97
CA CYS A 137 -1.24 -13.12 12.54
C CYS A 137 -2.74 -13.05 12.30
N LEU A 138 -3.17 -12.15 11.43
CA LEU A 138 -4.55 -12.01 11.01
C LEU A 138 -4.61 -11.86 9.50
N GLN A 139 -5.50 -12.61 8.87
CA GLN A 139 -5.86 -12.40 7.48
C GLN A 139 -7.05 -11.43 7.44
N ALA A 140 -6.88 -10.27 6.80
CA ALA A 140 -7.97 -9.32 6.63
C ALA A 140 -9.08 -9.95 5.75
N PRO A 141 -10.35 -9.52 5.87
CA PRO A 141 -11.38 -9.93 4.93
C PRO A 141 -11.07 -9.51 3.49
N TYR A 142 -10.63 -8.24 3.35
CA TYR A 142 -10.21 -7.64 2.08
C TYR A 142 -8.84 -6.96 2.26
N PHE A 143 -8.81 -5.65 2.51
CA PHE A 143 -7.56 -4.89 2.56
C PHE A 143 -6.87 -4.99 3.91
N ALA A 144 -5.59 -5.40 3.89
CA ALA A 144 -4.72 -5.32 5.05
C ALA A 144 -4.66 -3.88 5.59
N GLY A 145 -4.60 -2.89 4.69
CA GLY A 145 -4.55 -1.49 5.07
C GLY A 145 -5.79 -0.98 5.81
N ALA A 146 -6.99 -1.37 5.37
CA ALA A 146 -8.22 -1.03 6.07
C ALA A 146 -8.30 -1.70 7.45
N GLN A 147 -7.89 -2.97 7.53
CA GLN A 147 -7.87 -3.70 8.80
C GLN A 147 -6.87 -3.10 9.80
N LEU A 148 -5.70 -2.68 9.32
CA LEU A 148 -4.69 -1.98 10.14
C LEU A 148 -5.20 -0.62 10.60
N ALA A 149 -5.91 0.13 9.74
CA ALA A 149 -6.55 1.38 10.14
C ALA A 149 -7.60 1.16 11.25
N HIS A 150 -8.42 0.12 11.12
CA HIS A 150 -9.37 -0.26 12.16
C HIS A 150 -8.67 -0.62 13.48
N PHE A 151 -7.56 -1.38 13.44
CA PHE A 151 -6.79 -1.71 14.64
C PHE A 151 -6.12 -0.51 15.29
N ALA A 152 -5.64 0.45 14.50
CA ALA A 152 -5.10 1.69 15.02
C ALA A 152 -6.19 2.52 15.71
N GLU A 153 -7.37 2.63 15.10
CA GLU A 153 -8.52 3.36 15.66
C GLU A 153 -9.02 2.76 16.98
N GLN A 154 -9.08 1.41 17.07
CA GLN A 154 -9.53 0.70 18.27
C GLN A 154 -8.45 0.60 19.36
N GLY A 155 -7.25 1.16 19.13
CA GLY A 155 -6.12 1.08 20.08
C GLY A 155 -5.54 -0.34 20.23
N VAL A 156 -5.84 -1.25 19.28
CA VAL A 156 -5.28 -2.61 19.25
C VAL A 156 -3.79 -2.57 18.91
N VAL A 157 -3.37 -1.58 18.11
CA VAL A 157 -1.97 -1.29 17.80
C VAL A 157 -1.71 0.19 17.99
N SER A 158 -0.53 0.58 18.45
CA SER A 158 -0.20 2.00 18.69
C SER A 158 0.32 2.70 17.43
N THR A 159 0.91 1.94 16.51
CA THR A 159 1.41 2.46 15.23
C THR A 159 1.34 1.35 14.18
N VAL A 160 1.40 1.74 12.91
CA VAL A 160 1.34 0.83 11.78
C VAL A 160 2.63 0.93 10.96
N PHE A 161 3.19 -0.22 10.62
CA PHE A 161 4.33 -0.36 9.72
C PHE A 161 3.84 -0.89 8.36
N GLY A 162 4.02 -0.10 7.30
CA GLY A 162 3.50 -0.44 5.98
C GLY A 162 3.75 0.64 4.92
N PRO A 163 3.10 0.52 3.75
CA PRO A 163 3.27 1.49 2.68
C PRO A 163 2.61 2.84 3.04
N PRO A 164 3.11 3.99 2.52
CA PRO A 164 2.49 5.30 2.74
C PRO A 164 1.02 5.37 2.28
N GLY A 165 0.60 4.48 1.37
CA GLY A 165 -0.81 4.37 0.94
C GLY A 165 -1.79 4.05 2.07
N LEU A 166 -1.32 3.56 3.22
CA LEU A 166 -2.14 3.36 4.42
C LEU A 166 -2.79 4.66 4.95
N LEU A 167 -2.22 5.82 4.63
CA LEU A 167 -2.81 7.13 4.92
C LEU A 167 -4.19 7.29 4.27
N LEU A 168 -4.48 6.62 3.15
CA LEU A 168 -5.79 6.64 2.48
C LEU A 168 -6.90 6.09 3.39
N TYR A 169 -6.58 5.07 4.19
CA TYR A 169 -7.52 4.47 5.13
C TYR A 169 -7.67 5.29 6.42
N GLY A 170 -6.93 6.40 6.56
CA GLY A 170 -6.99 7.28 7.73
C GLY A 170 -6.08 6.88 8.89
N VAL A 171 -5.04 6.08 8.63
CA VAL A 171 -4.01 5.80 9.65
C VAL A 171 -3.30 7.11 10.03
N PRO A 172 -3.27 7.52 11.31
CA PRO A 172 -2.69 8.80 11.71
C PRO A 172 -1.18 8.92 11.44
N SER A 173 -0.44 7.84 11.68
CA SER A 173 1.01 7.79 11.52
C SER A 173 1.43 6.42 10.99
N VAL A 174 2.19 6.42 9.90
CA VAL A 174 2.64 5.20 9.20
C VAL A 174 4.16 5.16 9.22
N VAL A 175 4.73 4.16 9.89
CA VAL A 175 6.14 3.82 9.76
C VAL A 175 6.34 3.21 8.38
N ILE A 176 7.26 3.76 7.60
CA ILE A 176 7.52 3.34 6.20
C ILE A 176 8.85 2.62 6.06
N HIS A 177 9.76 2.82 7.01
CA HIS A 177 11.06 2.17 7.03
C HIS A 177 11.58 2.01 8.47
N VAL A 178 12.21 0.88 8.77
CA VAL A 178 12.88 0.63 10.05
C VAL A 178 14.30 0.16 9.75
N ASN A 179 15.28 0.84 10.34
CA ASN A 179 16.69 0.51 10.19
C ASN A 179 17.28 0.09 11.55
N PHE A 180 17.28 -1.22 11.80
CA PHE A 180 17.82 -1.80 13.03
C PHE A 180 19.33 -1.58 13.20
N SER A 181 20.10 -1.46 12.11
CA SER A 181 21.54 -1.20 12.16
C SER A 181 21.87 0.22 12.62
N GLN A 182 21.08 1.19 12.16
CA GLN A 182 21.24 2.61 12.53
C GLN A 182 20.42 3.01 13.75
N LEU A 183 19.59 2.10 14.27
CA LEU A 183 18.65 2.38 15.37
C LEU A 183 17.71 3.55 15.05
N THR A 184 17.28 3.65 13.79
CA THR A 184 16.35 4.69 13.31
C THR A 184 15.13 4.08 12.64
N PHE A 185 14.06 4.85 12.56
CA PHE A 185 12.90 4.55 11.74
C PHE A 185 12.38 5.83 11.08
N ASP A 186 11.76 5.67 9.93
CA ASP A 186 11.16 6.75 9.17
C ASP A 186 9.65 6.57 9.12
N TRP A 187 8.90 7.66 9.33
CA TRP A 187 7.45 7.64 9.32
C TRP A 187 6.86 8.86 8.60
N VAL A 188 5.57 8.77 8.27
CA VAL A 188 4.79 9.84 7.68
C VAL A 188 3.52 10.03 8.51
N ASP A 189 3.25 11.27 8.89
CA ASP A 189 2.04 11.66 9.62
C ASP A 189 0.98 12.21 8.66
N LEU A 190 -0.27 11.76 8.83
CA LEU A 190 -1.40 12.22 8.04
C LEU A 190 -1.63 13.73 8.24
N ASP A 191 -1.55 14.22 9.47
CA ASP A 191 -1.76 15.64 9.76
C ASP A 191 -0.72 16.54 9.08
N SER A 192 0.55 16.14 9.08
CA SER A 192 1.63 16.86 8.37
C SER A 192 1.34 16.93 6.86
N VAL A 193 0.85 15.83 6.29
CA VAL A 193 0.42 15.73 4.88
C VAL A 193 -0.75 16.68 4.60
N LEU A 194 -1.81 16.65 5.40
CA LEU A 194 -2.99 17.49 5.22
C LEU A 194 -2.67 18.98 5.39
N GLN A 195 -1.84 19.33 6.38
CA GLN A 195 -1.40 20.71 6.63
C GLN A 195 -0.53 21.26 5.50
N LYS A 196 0.42 20.47 5.00
CA LYS A 196 1.31 20.87 3.89
C LYS A 196 0.52 21.27 2.66
N TRP A 197 -0.50 20.49 2.31
CA TRP A 197 -1.33 20.77 1.15
C TRP A 197 -2.57 21.61 1.45
N GLN A 198 -2.86 21.92 2.71
CA GLN A 198 -4.07 22.63 3.15
C GLN A 198 -5.34 22.03 2.53
N ILE A 199 -5.53 20.73 2.74
CA ILE A 199 -6.67 19.95 2.24
C ILE A 199 -7.30 19.14 3.36
N THR A 200 -8.59 18.83 3.22
CA THR A 200 -9.28 17.91 4.13
C THR A 200 -8.90 16.45 3.83
N ARG A 201 -9.23 15.53 4.75
CA ARG A 201 -9.04 14.09 4.53
C ARG A 201 -9.74 13.60 3.26
N ASP A 202 -10.98 14.04 3.02
CA ASP A 202 -11.74 13.64 1.84
C ASP A 202 -11.10 14.17 0.55
N GLN A 203 -10.61 15.40 0.57
CA GLN A 203 -9.85 15.97 -0.56
C GLN A 203 -8.53 15.24 -0.80
N PHE A 204 -7.86 14.78 0.26
CA PHE A 204 -6.64 13.96 0.14
C PHE A 204 -6.94 12.62 -0.52
N VAL A 205 -8.01 11.93 -0.10
CA VAL A 205 -8.44 10.67 -0.74
C VAL A 205 -8.76 10.91 -2.22
N ASP A 206 -9.55 11.93 -2.54
CA ASP A 206 -9.89 12.26 -3.93
C ASP A 206 -8.64 12.61 -4.76
N ALA A 207 -7.65 13.31 -4.18
CA ALA A 207 -6.39 13.64 -4.87
C ALA A 207 -5.52 12.39 -5.13
N CYS A 208 -5.45 11.47 -4.17
CA CYS A 208 -4.78 10.18 -4.36
C CYS A 208 -5.50 9.28 -5.37
N MET A 209 -6.83 9.37 -5.46
CA MET A 209 -7.56 8.70 -6.52
C MET A 209 -7.18 9.27 -7.90
N LEU A 210 -7.21 10.60 -8.08
CA LEU A 210 -6.78 11.23 -9.33
C LEU A 210 -5.33 10.86 -9.72
N ALA A 211 -4.45 10.70 -8.72
CA ALA A 211 -3.07 10.24 -8.93
C ALA A 211 -2.98 8.82 -9.53
N GLY A 212 -4.02 8.02 -9.35
CA GLY A 212 -4.08 6.61 -9.70
C GLY A 212 -3.80 5.73 -8.49
N THR A 213 -4.56 4.64 -8.40
CA THR A 213 -4.41 3.58 -7.40
C THR A 213 -4.42 2.22 -8.11
N GLU A 214 -4.31 1.13 -7.38
CA GLU A 214 -4.47 -0.22 -7.96
C GLU A 214 -5.90 -0.48 -8.50
N TYR A 215 -6.89 0.34 -8.10
CA TYR A 215 -8.31 0.20 -8.49
C TYR A 215 -8.81 1.30 -9.43
N CYS A 216 -8.05 2.38 -9.65
CA CYS A 216 -8.45 3.46 -10.55
C CYS A 216 -7.27 4.01 -11.35
N LEU A 217 -7.53 4.37 -12.60
CA LEU A 217 -6.53 4.97 -13.48
C LEU A 217 -6.21 6.41 -13.06
N THR A 218 -4.99 6.84 -13.33
CA THR A 218 -4.60 8.26 -13.18
C THR A 218 -5.48 9.14 -14.07
N TYR A 219 -5.94 10.26 -13.54
CA TYR A 219 -6.77 11.20 -14.27
C TYR A 219 -6.08 11.70 -15.55
N PRO A 220 -6.71 11.58 -16.74
CA PRO A 220 -6.06 11.84 -18.02
C PRO A 220 -5.45 13.25 -18.14
N TYR A 221 -6.12 14.26 -17.57
CA TYR A 221 -5.67 15.65 -17.66
C TYR A 221 -4.40 15.93 -16.85
N LEU A 222 -4.06 15.09 -15.85
CA LEU A 222 -2.77 15.19 -15.16
C LEU A 222 -1.60 14.81 -16.06
N ASN A 223 -1.85 14.05 -17.13
CA ASN A 223 -0.84 13.65 -18.11
C ASN A 223 -0.69 14.67 -19.27
N LEU A 224 -1.47 15.76 -19.29
CA LEU A 224 -1.31 16.82 -20.29
C LEU A 224 -0.13 17.72 -19.92
N GLY A 225 0.62 18.17 -20.93
CA GLY A 225 1.89 18.90 -20.77
C GLY A 225 1.84 20.19 -19.94
N HIS A 226 0.66 20.74 -19.63
CA HIS A 226 0.51 21.88 -18.70
C HIS A 226 0.67 21.48 -17.22
N PHE A 227 0.40 20.22 -16.88
CA PHE A 227 0.50 19.69 -15.51
C PHE A 227 1.71 18.77 -15.30
N GLN A 228 2.38 18.39 -16.38
CA GLN A 228 3.64 17.66 -16.32
C GLN A 228 4.83 18.61 -16.06
N PRO A 229 5.77 18.25 -15.17
CA PRO A 229 7.02 18.99 -15.04
C PRO A 229 7.79 18.93 -16.36
N ALA A 230 8.72 19.89 -16.57
CA ALA A 230 9.55 20.00 -17.78
C ALA A 230 10.39 18.73 -18.11
N ALA A 231 10.46 17.76 -17.19
CA ALA A 231 11.08 16.45 -17.41
C ALA A 231 10.00 15.37 -17.63
N PRO A 232 10.02 14.65 -18.78
CA PRO A 232 9.07 13.59 -19.06
C PRO A 232 9.18 12.46 -18.01
N GLY A 233 8.03 12.02 -17.48
CA GLY A 233 7.93 10.85 -16.59
C GLY A 233 7.91 11.12 -15.09
N ARG A 234 7.94 12.38 -14.62
CA ARG A 234 7.81 12.68 -13.18
C ARG A 234 6.35 12.99 -12.82
N PHE A 235 5.74 12.09 -12.04
CA PHE A 235 4.39 12.27 -11.51
C PHE A 235 4.33 13.47 -10.53
N ASN A 236 3.40 14.40 -10.77
CA ASN A 236 3.22 15.61 -9.99
C ASN A 236 1.94 15.55 -9.15
N PHE A 237 2.08 15.15 -7.88
CA PHE A 237 0.93 15.08 -6.97
C PHE A 237 0.33 16.47 -6.67
N ASP A 238 1.12 17.53 -6.73
CA ASP A 238 0.64 18.90 -6.49
C ASP A 238 -0.42 19.32 -7.53
N ALA A 239 -0.36 18.78 -8.74
CA ALA A 239 -1.39 19.00 -9.76
C ALA A 239 -2.73 18.33 -9.39
N ALA A 240 -2.70 17.12 -8.83
CA ALA A 240 -3.91 16.44 -8.34
C ALA A 240 -4.55 17.22 -7.17
N VAL A 241 -3.72 17.70 -6.24
CA VAL A 241 -4.16 18.57 -5.13
C VAL A 241 -4.79 19.86 -5.66
N TYR A 242 -4.16 20.49 -6.65
CA TYR A 242 -4.67 21.71 -7.28
C TYR A 242 -6.08 21.51 -7.86
N ILE A 243 -6.29 20.42 -8.61
CA ILE A 243 -7.58 20.08 -9.24
C ILE A 243 -8.68 19.90 -8.18
N ILE A 244 -8.41 19.13 -7.12
CA ILE A 244 -9.41 18.86 -6.06
C ILE A 244 -9.74 20.11 -5.24
N LYS A 245 -8.82 21.07 -5.14
CA LYS A 245 -9.12 22.37 -4.52
C LYS A 245 -10.08 23.22 -5.33
N GLN A 246 -10.13 23.06 -6.65
CA GLN A 246 -11.02 23.86 -7.51
C GLN A 246 -12.46 23.34 -7.47
N ALA A 247 -12.64 22.02 -7.46
CA ALA A 247 -13.96 21.40 -7.39
C ALA A 247 -13.88 19.95 -6.87
N PRO A 248 -14.97 19.43 -6.26
CA PRO A 248 -15.06 18.04 -5.85
C PRO A 248 -14.88 17.07 -7.03
N LEU A 249 -14.40 15.85 -6.74
CA LEU A 249 -14.11 14.82 -7.76
C LEU A 249 -15.29 14.54 -8.70
N ILE A 250 -16.52 14.56 -8.18
CA ILE A 250 -17.76 14.31 -8.96
C ILE A 250 -17.95 15.28 -10.13
N ASN A 251 -17.50 16.53 -10.00
CA ASN A 251 -17.61 17.51 -11.08
C ASN A 251 -16.63 17.18 -12.21
N TRP A 252 -15.40 16.80 -11.87
CA TRP A 252 -14.38 16.42 -12.86
C TRP A 252 -14.72 15.11 -13.56
N MET A 253 -15.45 14.21 -12.89
CA MET A 253 -15.96 12.98 -13.50
C MET A 253 -16.99 13.22 -14.63
N GLN A 254 -17.54 14.43 -14.76
CA GLN A 254 -18.46 14.79 -15.84
C GLN A 254 -17.75 15.37 -17.07
N THR A 255 -16.46 15.72 -16.95
CA THR A 255 -15.74 16.52 -17.97
C THR A 255 -14.83 15.70 -18.88
N PHE A 256 -15.06 14.39 -19.04
CA PHE A 256 -14.22 13.54 -19.88
C PHE A 256 -14.40 13.85 -21.39
N PRO A 257 -13.33 13.74 -22.21
CA PRO A 257 -13.40 14.03 -23.65
C PRO A 257 -14.32 13.09 -24.44
N THR A 258 -14.42 11.83 -24.02
CA THR A 258 -15.23 10.79 -24.66
C THR A 258 -15.99 9.97 -23.62
N GLU A 259 -17.15 9.42 -23.99
CA GLU A 259 -17.92 8.54 -23.11
C GLU A 259 -17.17 7.23 -22.81
N ASP A 260 -16.34 6.72 -23.72
CA ASP A 260 -15.51 5.54 -23.45
C ASP A 260 -14.49 5.82 -22.34
N MET A 261 -13.78 6.95 -22.40
CA MET A 261 -12.84 7.35 -21.34
C MET A 261 -13.56 7.55 -20.01
N LYS A 262 -14.76 8.13 -20.04
CA LYS A 262 -15.58 8.32 -18.86
C LYS A 262 -15.95 6.98 -18.23
N ASN A 263 -16.42 6.00 -19.01
CA ASN A 263 -16.77 4.68 -18.53
C ASN A 263 -15.55 3.95 -17.93
N ASP A 264 -14.38 4.04 -18.58
CA ASP A 264 -13.14 3.41 -18.09
C ASP A 264 -12.66 3.98 -16.75
N HIS A 265 -12.94 5.25 -16.46
CA HIS A 265 -12.42 5.93 -15.27
C HIS A 265 -13.45 6.04 -14.14
N VAL A 266 -14.69 6.41 -14.43
CA VAL A 266 -15.72 6.70 -13.42
C VAL A 266 -16.01 5.46 -12.58
N ASP A 267 -16.15 4.28 -13.20
CA ASP A 267 -16.40 3.04 -12.47
C ASP A 267 -15.24 2.72 -11.52
N GLY A 268 -14.00 2.84 -11.99
CA GLY A 268 -12.80 2.65 -11.16
C GLY A 268 -12.73 3.63 -10.00
N TYR A 269 -13.07 4.90 -10.21
CA TYR A 269 -13.12 5.90 -9.14
C TYR A 269 -14.23 5.59 -8.11
N CYS A 270 -15.44 5.25 -8.55
CA CYS A 270 -16.53 4.89 -7.65
C CYS A 270 -16.18 3.66 -6.81
N ILE A 271 -15.65 2.61 -7.44
CA ILE A 271 -15.19 1.39 -6.76
C ILE A 271 -14.09 1.76 -5.76
N CYS A 272 -13.04 2.46 -6.19
CA CYS A 272 -11.93 2.84 -5.31
C CYS A 272 -12.41 3.66 -4.10
N LYS A 273 -13.34 4.61 -4.28
CA LYS A 273 -13.86 5.44 -3.19
C LYS A 273 -14.58 4.59 -2.14
N VAL A 274 -15.47 3.69 -2.59
CA VAL A 274 -16.19 2.77 -1.70
C VAL A 274 -15.22 1.82 -0.99
N LEU A 275 -14.23 1.28 -1.70
CA LEU A 275 -13.24 0.37 -1.14
C LEU A 275 -12.34 1.04 -0.09
N VAL A 276 -11.96 2.31 -0.27
CA VAL A 276 -11.14 3.05 0.70
C VAL A 276 -11.96 3.48 1.91
N GLN A 277 -13.19 3.96 1.71
CA GLN A 277 -14.01 4.53 2.79
C GLN A 277 -14.78 3.47 3.58
N ASN A 278 -15.26 2.41 2.93
CA ASN A 278 -16.19 1.42 3.49
C ASN A 278 -15.66 -0.02 3.35
N SER A 279 -14.33 -0.20 3.35
CA SER A 279 -13.73 -1.53 3.26
C SER A 279 -14.25 -2.46 4.36
N PRO A 280 -14.66 -3.70 4.06
CA PRO A 280 -15.05 -4.64 5.10
C PRO A 280 -13.83 -5.06 5.94
N VAL A 281 -13.93 -4.85 7.26
CA VAL A 281 -12.93 -5.20 8.27
C VAL A 281 -13.52 -6.10 9.34
N LEU A 282 -12.69 -6.93 9.96
CA LEU A 282 -13.06 -7.77 11.10
C LEU A 282 -13.02 -6.95 12.39
N HIS A 283 -14.16 -6.85 13.07
CA HIS A 283 -14.27 -6.28 14.42
C HIS A 283 -13.97 -7.37 15.46
N LEU A 284 -12.95 -7.16 16.29
CA LEU A 284 -12.48 -8.18 17.24
C LEU A 284 -13.41 -8.40 18.44
N GLN A 285 -14.25 -7.42 18.78
CA GLN A 285 -15.12 -7.49 19.97
C GLN A 285 -16.26 -8.51 19.82
N ASP A 286 -16.80 -8.64 18.60
CA ASP A 286 -17.95 -9.51 18.31
C ASP A 286 -17.69 -10.48 17.14
N HIS A 287 -16.47 -10.48 16.59
CA HIS A 287 -16.05 -11.33 15.48
C HIS A 287 -16.92 -11.20 14.22
N VAL A 288 -17.46 -9.99 13.97
CA VAL A 288 -18.29 -9.69 12.80
C VAL A 288 -17.50 -8.85 11.79
N ILE A 289 -17.74 -9.11 10.50
CA ILE A 289 -17.21 -8.28 9.41
C ILE A 289 -18.18 -7.13 9.14
N ARG A 290 -17.70 -5.90 9.21
CA ARG A 290 -18.46 -4.67 8.94
C ARG A 290 -17.59 -3.64 8.21
N PRO A 291 -18.19 -2.64 7.54
CA PRO A 291 -17.43 -1.56 6.92
C PRO A 291 -16.53 -0.83 7.93
N LEU A 292 -15.36 -0.40 7.49
CA LEU A 292 -14.47 0.48 8.24
C LEU A 292 -15.24 1.71 8.73
N GLY A 293 -15.08 2.05 10.02
CA GLY A 293 -15.81 3.16 10.66
C GLY A 293 -17.28 2.88 11.00
N ALA A 294 -17.82 1.69 10.69
CA ALA A 294 -19.15 1.30 11.16
C ALA A 294 -19.14 1.11 12.69
N GLY A 295 -20.10 1.73 13.37
CA GLY A 295 -20.25 1.59 14.81
C GLY A 295 -20.67 0.18 15.26
N GLY A 296 -20.67 -0.04 16.57
CA GLY A 296 -21.22 -1.23 17.20
C GLY A 296 -22.70 -1.47 16.85
N PRO A 297 -23.27 -2.65 17.15
CA PRO A 297 -24.70 -2.88 16.96
C PRO A 297 -25.50 -1.80 17.71
N GLY A 298 -26.27 -0.98 16.97
CA GLY A 298 -27.04 0.15 17.51
C GLY A 298 -26.59 1.55 17.08
N CYS A 299 -25.43 1.69 16.42
CA CYS A 299 -25.07 2.95 15.77
C CYS A 299 -25.80 3.12 14.43
N PRO A 300 -26.21 4.35 14.05
CA PRO A 300 -26.77 4.60 12.73
C PRO A 300 -25.76 4.18 11.65
N PRO A 301 -26.21 3.62 10.52
CA PRO A 301 -25.32 3.26 9.43
C PRO A 301 -24.53 4.49 8.99
N PRO A 302 -23.25 4.34 8.61
CA PRO A 302 -22.52 5.43 7.98
C PRO A 302 -23.33 5.93 6.79
N GLN A 303 -23.55 7.24 6.72
CA GLN A 303 -24.25 7.85 5.58
C GLN A 303 -23.43 7.54 4.34
N VAL A 304 -23.98 6.71 3.45
CA VAL A 304 -23.43 6.53 2.11
C VAL A 304 -23.62 7.87 1.39
N PRO A 305 -22.56 8.50 0.87
CA PRO A 305 -22.69 9.71 0.08
C PRO A 305 -23.46 9.46 -1.21
#